data_AF-A0A379FMQ0-F1
#
_entry.id   AF-A0A379FMQ0-F1
#
_cell.length_a   1.000
_cell.length_b   1.000
_cell.length_c   1.000
_cell.angle_alpha   90.00
_cell.angle_beta   90.00
_cell.angle_gamma   90.00
#
_symmetry.space_group_name_H-M   'P 1'
#
loop_
_entity.id
_entity.type
_entity.pdbx_description
1 polymer ?
#
loop_
_entity_poly.entity_id
_entity_poly.type
_entity_poly.pdbx_seq_one_letter_code
_entity_poly.pdbx_strand_id
1 'polypeptide(L)'
;MDMKITSRLLIMMFVQYFMQGAWNMTMGLVLSTYGMANIIGNAYALLGIATIISPLFIGMVADRFFASQKVMGALHLINAAVILCVPQFIEAQNSGMTLFMILLLGYCFIQQLRFLIASASLILMV
;
A
#
# COMPACT_ATOMS: atom_id res chain seq x y z
N MET A 1 -23.72 -7.81 17.94
CA MET A 1 -22.88 -6.91 17.11
C MET A 1 -23.60 -5.59 16.92
N ASP A 2 -22.96 -4.49 17.30
CA ASP A 2 -23.52 -3.15 17.09
C ASP A 2 -23.51 -2.80 15.60
N MET A 3 -24.69 -2.66 14.98
CA MET A 3 -24.80 -2.41 13.53
C MET A 3 -24.04 -1.15 13.07
N LYS A 4 -23.90 -0.15 13.98
CA LYS A 4 -23.14 1.08 13.73
C LYS A 4 -21.64 0.83 13.56
N ILE A 5 -21.07 -0.08 14.34
CA ILE A 5 -19.64 -0.40 14.30
C ILE A 5 -19.31 -1.20 13.04
N THR A 6 -20.14 -2.20 12.72
CA THR A 6 -19.99 -3.02 11.52
C THR A 6 -20.06 -2.17 10.25
N SER A 7 -21.03 -1.26 10.14
CA SER A 7 -21.13 -0.37 8.97
C SER A 7 -19.89 0.53 8.80
N ARG A 8 -19.36 1.09 9.89
CA ARG A 8 -18.17 1.95 9.86
C ARG A 8 -16.91 1.17 9.44
N LEU A 9 -16.77 -0.07 9.91
CA LEU A 9 -15.67 -0.97 9.54
C LEU A 9 -15.75 -1.36 8.06
N LEU A 10 -16.94 -1.72 7.56
CA LEU A 10 -17.12 -2.09 6.15
C LEU A 10 -16.72 -0.96 5.20
N ILE A 11 -17.11 0.29 5.51
CA ILE A 11 -16.73 1.46 4.70
C ILE A 11 -15.21 1.65 4.72
N MET A 12 -14.58 1.52 5.88
CA MET A 12 -13.13 1.64 6.01
C MET A 12 -12.38 0.54 5.21
N MET A 13 -12.84 -0.72 5.30
CA MET A 13 -12.29 -1.82 4.49
C MET A 13 -12.43 -1.50 2.99
N PHE A 14 -13.63 -1.11 2.57
CA PHE A 14 -13.93 -0.88 1.17
C PHE A 14 -13.04 0.20 0.55
N VAL A 15 -12.97 1.37 1.20
CA VAL A 15 -12.15 2.50 0.71
C VAL A 15 -10.68 2.10 0.60
N GLN A 16 -10.18 1.31 1.55
CA GLN A 16 -8.81 0.81 1.53
C GLN A 16 -8.50 -0.02 0.28
N TYR A 17 -9.30 -1.06 0.05
CA TYR A 17 -9.09 -1.99 -1.07
C TYR A 17 -9.38 -1.31 -2.41
N PHE A 18 -10.36 -0.41 -2.44
CA PHE A 18 -10.70 0.35 -3.64
C PHE A 18 -9.52 1.22 -4.09
N MET A 19 -8.95 2.02 -3.19
CA MET A 19 -7.81 2.90 -3.51
C MET A 19 -6.59 2.09 -3.95
N GLN A 20 -6.30 0.99 -3.26
CA GLN A 20 -5.17 0.12 -3.61
C GLN A 20 -5.39 -0.55 -4.98
N GLY A 21 -6.60 -1.03 -5.28
CA GLY A 21 -6.95 -1.60 -6.58
C GLY A 21 -6.84 -0.59 -7.72
N ALA A 22 -7.38 0.62 -7.52
CA ALA A 22 -7.35 1.69 -8.51
C ALA A 22 -5.91 2.05 -8.93
N TRP A 23 -4.99 2.15 -7.98
CA TRP A 23 -3.59 2.44 -8.27
C TRP A 23 -2.88 1.28 -8.99
N ASN A 24 -3.02 0.04 -8.51
CA ASN A 24 -2.36 -1.13 -9.12
C ASN A 24 -2.79 -1.36 -10.59
N MET A 25 -4.04 -1.05 -10.93
CA MET A 25 -4.55 -1.16 -12.30
C MET A 25 -4.10 -0.01 -13.20
N THR A 26 -4.01 1.22 -12.67
CA THR A 26 -3.68 2.41 -13.48
C THR A 26 -2.17 2.58 -13.71
N MET A 27 -1.32 2.05 -12.82
CA MET A 27 0.14 2.20 -12.92
C MET A 27 0.71 1.74 -14.27
N GLY A 28 0.32 0.55 -14.75
CA GLY A 28 0.81 0.02 -16.02
C GLY A 28 0.47 0.93 -17.21
N LEU A 29 -0.76 1.48 -17.22
CA LEU A 29 -1.20 2.43 -18.25
C LEU A 29 -0.41 3.74 -18.18
N VAL A 30 -0.20 4.29 -16.98
CA VAL A 30 0.58 5.52 -16.79
C VAL A 30 2.01 5.31 -17.27
N LEU A 31 2.71 4.28 -16.80
CA LEU A 31 4.08 3.99 -17.22
C LEU A 31 4.19 3.77 -18.74
N SER A 32 3.20 3.12 -19.35
CA SER A 32 3.18 2.96 -20.81
C SER A 32 2.97 4.28 -21.55
N THR A 33 2.12 5.17 -21.04
CA THR A 33 1.81 6.47 -21.66
C THR A 33 3.01 7.41 -21.64
N TYR A 34 3.81 7.36 -20.57
CA TYR A 34 5.03 8.18 -20.42
C TYR A 34 6.28 7.54 -21.05
N GLY A 35 6.14 6.52 -21.91
CA GLY A 35 7.26 5.90 -22.63
C GLY A 35 8.11 4.94 -21.78
N MET A 36 7.65 4.57 -20.59
CA MET A 36 8.35 3.71 -19.62
C MET A 36 7.82 2.26 -19.64
N ALA A 37 7.32 1.78 -20.78
CA ALA A 37 6.72 0.45 -20.90
C ALA A 37 7.69 -0.70 -20.53
N ASN A 38 8.98 -0.52 -20.79
CA ASN A 38 10.02 -1.52 -20.51
C ASN A 38 10.21 -1.81 -19.01
N ILE A 39 9.84 -0.88 -18.12
CA ILE A 39 10.00 -1.05 -16.67
C ILE A 39 8.74 -1.56 -15.97
N ILE A 40 7.63 -1.73 -16.69
CA ILE A 40 6.36 -2.21 -16.11
C ILE A 40 6.55 -3.59 -15.46
N GLY A 41 7.24 -4.51 -16.14
CA GLY A 41 7.52 -5.85 -15.60
C GLY A 41 8.33 -5.79 -14.30
N ASN A 42 9.36 -4.93 -14.26
CA ASN A 42 10.17 -4.73 -13.06
C ASN A 42 9.39 -4.07 -11.93
N ALA A 43 8.50 -3.12 -12.25
CA ALA A 43 7.63 -2.46 -11.28
C ALA A 43 6.72 -3.49 -10.57
N TYR A 44 6.04 -4.35 -11.33
CA TYR A 44 5.20 -5.40 -10.73
C TYR A 44 6.02 -6.49 -10.01
N ALA A 45 7.23 -6.82 -10.49
CA ALA A 45 8.13 -7.74 -9.78
C ALA A 45 8.57 -7.18 -8.42
N LEU A 46 8.88 -5.89 -8.34
CA LEU A 46 9.23 -5.20 -7.10
C LEU A 46 8.07 -5.19 -6.10
N LEU A 47 6.82 -5.09 -6.56
CA LEU A 47 5.63 -5.25 -5.69
C LEU A 47 5.57 -6.66 -5.08
N GLY A 48 5.89 -7.70 -5.87
CA GLY A 48 6.00 -9.07 -5.37
C GLY A 48 7.10 -9.25 -4.32
N ILE A 49 8.28 -8.68 -4.56
CA ILE A 49 9.40 -8.69 -3.61
C ILE A 49 9.04 -7.92 -2.32
N ALA A 50 8.40 -6.76 -2.45
CA ALA A 50 7.90 -6.00 -1.31
C ALA A 50 6.89 -6.81 -0.48
N THR A 51 6.09 -7.67 -1.13
CA THR A 51 5.10 -8.53 -0.46
C THR A 51 5.75 -9.56 0.45
N ILE A 52 6.87 -10.12 0.03
CA ILE A 52 7.61 -11.12 0.79
C ILE A 52 8.37 -10.47 1.95
N ILE A 53 8.98 -9.30 1.71
CA ILE A 53 9.86 -8.64 2.68
C ILE A 53 9.08 -7.83 3.73
N SER A 54 7.93 -7.24 3.37
CA SER A 54 7.08 -6.46 4.28
C SER A 54 6.74 -7.16 5.61
N PRO A 55 6.23 -8.41 5.62
CA PRO A 55 5.88 -9.08 6.87
C PRO A 55 7.08 -9.46 7.73
N LEU A 56 8.28 -9.55 7.13
CA LEU A 56 9.50 -9.93 7.84
C LEU A 56 9.96 -8.80 8.77
N PHE A 57 10.04 -7.56 8.26
CA PHE A 57 10.61 -6.45 9.03
C PHE A 57 9.61 -5.77 9.94
N ILE A 58 8.41 -5.48 9.43
CA ILE A 58 7.48 -4.61 10.17
C ILE A 58 6.57 -5.45 11.08
N GLY A 59 6.34 -6.73 10.78
CA GLY A 59 5.69 -7.66 11.71
C GLY A 59 6.46 -7.82 13.03
N MET A 60 7.80 -7.80 12.98
CA MET A 60 8.62 -7.86 14.20
C MET A 60 8.65 -6.55 15.01
N VAL A 61 8.54 -5.40 14.34
CA VAL A 61 8.75 -4.08 14.97
C VAL A 61 7.42 -3.40 15.37
N ALA A 62 6.37 -3.52 14.57
CA ALA A 62 5.13 -2.78 14.81
C ALA A 62 4.19 -3.45 15.84
N ASP A 63 4.20 -4.78 15.94
CA ASP A 63 3.31 -5.52 16.86
C ASP A 63 3.67 -5.32 18.35
N ARG A 64 4.89 -4.85 18.64
CA ARG A 64 5.38 -4.72 20.03
C ARG A 64 5.31 -3.30 20.61
N PHE A 65 5.24 -2.26 19.77
CA PHE A 65 5.47 -0.87 20.23
C PHE A 65 4.31 0.10 20.05
N PHE A 66 3.33 -0.17 19.17
CA PHE A 66 2.28 0.83 18.86
C PHE A 66 0.88 0.23 18.65
N ALA A 67 -0.15 0.99 19.04
CA ALA A 67 -1.54 0.65 18.73
C ALA A 67 -1.77 0.66 17.22
N SER A 68 -2.27 -0.45 16.68
CA SER A 68 -2.45 -0.70 15.24
C SER A 68 -3.20 0.41 14.50
N GLN A 69 -4.18 1.04 15.15
CA GLN A 69 -4.96 2.14 14.57
C GLN A 69 -4.11 3.38 14.23
N LYS A 70 -3.12 3.72 15.06
CA LYS A 70 -2.24 4.88 14.83
C LYS A 70 -1.23 4.60 13.72
N VAL A 71 -0.70 3.38 13.68
CA VAL A 71 0.25 2.93 12.65
C VAL A 71 -0.40 2.96 11.27
N MET A 72 -1.65 2.50 11.16
CA MET A 72 -2.42 2.56 9.91
C MET A 72 -2.62 3.98 9.39
N GLY A 73 -2.95 4.93 10.28
CA GLY A 73 -3.10 6.34 9.91
C GLY A 73 -1.79 6.96 9.43
N ALA A 74 -0.68 6.68 10.11
CA ALA A 74 0.64 7.19 9.73
C ALA A 74 1.12 6.62 8.38
N LEU A 75 0.96 5.31 8.17
CA LEU A 75 1.29 4.65 6.91
C LEU A 75 0.49 5.23 5.74
N HIS A 76 -0.79 5.55 5.94
CA HIS A 76 -1.61 6.21 4.93
C HIS A 76 -1.09 7.58 4.52
N LEU A 77 -0.68 8.39 5.49
CA LEU A 77 -0.14 9.72 5.21
C LEU A 77 1.18 9.62 4.45
N ILE A 78 2.04 8.67 4.84
CA ILE A 78 3.29 8.39 4.11
C ILE A 78 2.96 7.94 2.67
N ASN A 79 2.02 7.01 2.50
CA ASN A 79 1.62 6.50 1.19
C ASN A 79 1.03 7.61 0.31
N ALA A 80 0.19 8.49 0.87
CA ALA A 80 -0.36 9.65 0.17
C ALA A 80 0.75 10.62 -0.29
N ALA A 81 1.72 10.91 0.58
CA ALA A 81 2.86 11.74 0.23
C ALA A 81 3.69 11.13 -0.91
N VAL A 82 3.93 9.81 -0.87
CA VAL A 82 4.71 9.12 -1.91
C VAL A 82 3.96 9.10 -3.24
N ILE A 83 2.65 8.84 -3.25
CA ILE A 83 1.82 8.89 -4.47
C ILE A 83 1.88 10.28 -5.11
N LEU A 84 1.89 11.36 -4.33
CA LEU A 84 1.99 12.72 -4.86
C LEU A 84 3.35 13.02 -5.49
N CYS A 85 4.43 12.39 -5.02
CA CYS A 85 5.78 12.58 -5.56
C CYS A 85 6.07 11.72 -6.80
N VAL A 86 5.37 10.59 -7.00
CA VAL A 86 5.62 9.66 -8.13
C VAL A 86 5.52 10.32 -9.52
N PRO A 87 4.50 11.13 -9.84
CA PRO A 87 4.37 11.76 -11.16
C PRO A 87 5.57 12.63 -11.54
N GLN A 88 6.18 13.32 -10.57
CA GLN A 88 7.35 14.18 -10.81
C GLN A 88 8.56 13.39 -11.33
N PHE A 89 8.75 12.16 -10.85
CA PHE A 89 9.83 11.29 -11.29
C PHE A 89 9.56 10.58 -12.61
N ILE A 90 8.27 10.34 -12.92
CA ILE A 90 7.83 9.81 -14.22
C ILE A 90 8.06 10.86 -15.32
N GLU A 91 7.69 12.12 -15.08
CA GLU A 91 7.95 13.22 -16.02
C GLU A 91 9.45 13.47 -16.25
N ALA A 92 10.27 13.30 -15.21
CA ALA A 92 11.72 13.40 -15.31
C ALA A 92 12.40 12.20 -16.02
N GLN A 93 11.64 11.22 -16.51
CA GLN A 93 12.11 9.97 -17.13
C GLN A 93 13.18 9.21 -16.31
N ASN A 94 13.17 9.37 -14.98
CA ASN A 94 14.12 8.69 -14.12
C ASN A 94 13.58 7.31 -13.73
N SER A 95 13.90 6.31 -14.55
CA SER A 95 13.48 4.91 -14.37
C SER A 95 13.89 4.33 -13.01
N GLY A 96 15.09 4.66 -12.53
CA GLY A 96 15.59 4.16 -11.24
C GLY A 96 14.79 4.69 -10.05
N MET A 97 14.56 6.00 -10.02
CA MET A 97 13.81 6.64 -8.94
C MET A 97 12.33 6.25 -8.96
N THR A 98 11.73 6.10 -10.15
CA THR A 98 10.35 5.65 -10.32
C THR A 98 10.16 4.23 -9.76
N LEU A 99 11.07 3.30 -10.08
CA LEU A 99 11.03 1.94 -9.55
C LEU A 99 11.23 1.90 -8.03
N PHE A 100 12.13 2.72 -7.48
CA PHE A 100 12.33 2.84 -6.04
C PHE A 100 11.08 3.37 -5.31
N MET A 101 10.43 4.39 -5.87
CA MET A 101 9.19 4.94 -5.30
C MET A 101 8.03 3.94 -5.37
N ILE A 102 7.92 3.17 -6.47
CA ILE A 102 6.94 2.08 -6.60
C ILE A 102 7.21 0.96 -5.59
N LEU A 103 8.47 0.61 -5.36
CA LEU A 103 8.85 -0.36 -4.33
C LEU A 103 8.46 0.13 -2.93
N LEU A 104 8.71 1.41 -2.62
CA LEU A 104 8.36 2.03 -1.34
C LEU A 104 6.85 2.10 -1.13
N LEU A 105 6.08 2.41 -2.18
CA LEU A 105 4.62 2.29 -2.20
C LEU A 105 4.17 0.86 -1.95
N GLY A 106 4.78 -0.11 -2.62
CA GLY A 106 4.50 -1.54 -2.42
C GLY A 106 4.65 -1.94 -0.96
N TYR A 107 5.75 -1.57 -0.32
CA TYR A 107 5.97 -1.82 1.11
C TYR A 107 4.87 -1.21 1.98
N CYS A 108 4.46 0.03 1.72
CA CYS A 108 3.44 0.74 2.49
C CYS A 108 2.04 0.13 2.30
N PHE A 109 1.70 -0.24 1.07
CA PHE A 109 0.41 -0.81 0.69
C PHE A 109 0.22 -2.25 1.18
N ILE A 110 1.24 -3.10 1.09
CA ILE A 110 1.14 -4.50 1.51
C ILE A 110 1.14 -4.62 3.04
N GLN A 111 1.88 -3.74 3.71
CA GLN A 111 1.85 -3.58 5.15
C GLN A 111 0.42 -3.33 5.65
N GLN A 112 -0.33 -2.50 4.94
CA GLN A 112 -1.68 -2.12 5.32
C GLN A 112 -2.67 -3.30 5.28
N LEU A 113 -2.46 -4.27 4.38
CA LEU A 113 -3.29 -5.45 4.27
C LEU A 113 -3.18 -6.38 5.51
N ARG A 114 -1.98 -6.50 6.08
CA ARG A 114 -1.70 -7.39 7.21
C ARG A 114 -2.35 -6.91 8.51
N PHE A 115 -2.20 -5.62 8.85
CA PHE A 115 -2.77 -5.04 10.07
C PHE A 115 -4.31 -5.08 10.07
N LEU A 116 -4.88 -5.01 8.87
CA LEU A 116 -6.32 -5.05 8.66
C LEU A 116 -6.89 -6.44 8.96
N ILE A 117 -6.29 -7.49 8.39
CA ILE A 117 -6.71 -8.89 8.61
C ILE A 117 -6.55 -9.25 10.08
N ALA A 118 -5.42 -8.90 10.70
CA ALA A 118 -5.16 -9.18 12.11
C ALA A 118 -6.18 -8.49 13.05
N SER A 119 -6.54 -7.23 12.77
CA SER A 119 -7.53 -6.50 13.56
C SER A 119 -8.97 -6.96 13.32
N ALA A 120 -9.32 -7.31 12.08
CA ALA A 120 -10.64 -7.83 11.74
C ALA A 120 -10.87 -9.24 12.31
N SER A 121 -9.86 -10.11 12.28
CA SER A 121 -9.95 -11.45 12.88
C SER A 121 -10.10 -11.40 14.41
N LEU A 122 -9.45 -10.44 15.07
CA LEU A 122 -9.60 -10.25 16.52
C LEU A 122 -11.01 -9.76 16.92
N ILE A 123 -11.63 -8.93 16.09
CA ILE A 123 -12.97 -8.37 16.33
C ILE A 123 -14.09 -9.35 15.92
N LEU A 124 -13.83 -10.26 14.97
CA LEU A 124 -14.77 -11.32 14.57
C LEU A 124 -14.72 -12.55 15.49
N MET A 125 -13.63 -12.75 16.23
CA MET A 125 -13.47 -13.81 17.23
C MET A 125 -13.97 -13.45 18.64
N VAL A 126 -14.42 -12.20 18.86
CA VAL A 126 -15.01 -11.70 20.12
C VAL A 126 -16.47 -11.31 19.88
#